data_AF-A0A6F8YRU7-F1
#
_entry.id   AF-A0A6F8YRU7-F1
#
_cell.length_a   1.000
_cell.length_b   1.000
_cell.length_c   1.000
_cell.angle_alpha   90.00
_cell.angle_beta   90.00
_cell.angle_gamma   90.00
#
_symmetry.space_group_name_H-M   'P 1'
#
loop_
_entity.id
_entity.type
_entity.pdbx_description
1 polymer ?
#
loop_
_entity_poly.entity_id
_entity_poly.type
_entity_poly.pdbx_seq_one_letter_code
_entity_poly.pdbx_strand_id
1 'polypeptide(L)'
;MGSSRAFEILLTARPILAAEAVRIGLALEPEPGTSAVEAAVGIARRIAEHDAFAVKLSREVLWANLDAPFDVAIEVENRTQILAALSEAPGRARQAFLSRKQ
;
A
#
# COMPACT_ATOMS: atom_id res chain seq x y z
N MET A 1 4.79 -8.68 -8.78
CA MET A 1 5.39 -9.59 -9.78
C MET A 1 6.86 -9.83 -9.49
N GLY A 2 7.40 -10.99 -9.85
CA GLY A 2 8.84 -11.31 -9.70
C GLY A 2 9.67 -10.86 -10.91
N SER A 3 10.99 -10.84 -10.74
CA SER A 3 11.96 -10.37 -11.74
C SER A 3 11.89 -11.13 -13.07
N SER A 4 11.73 -12.45 -13.06
CA SER A 4 11.67 -13.25 -14.30
C SER A 4 10.54 -12.83 -15.23
N ARG A 5 9.34 -12.60 -14.68
CA ARG A 5 8.18 -12.16 -15.47
C ARG A 5 8.33 -10.71 -15.94
N ALA A 6 8.90 -9.86 -15.08
CA ALA A 6 9.18 -8.46 -15.44
C ALA A 6 10.17 -8.37 -16.62
N PHE A 7 11.29 -9.12 -16.57
CA PHE A 7 12.26 -9.14 -17.68
C PHE A 7 11.67 -9.66 -18.99
N GLU A 8 10.87 -10.73 -18.94
CA GLU A 8 10.20 -11.26 -20.14
C GLU A 8 9.32 -10.20 -20.81
N ILE A 9 8.50 -9.49 -20.04
CA ILE A 9 7.63 -8.42 -20.55
C ILE A 9 8.45 -7.25 -21.11
N LEU A 10 9.46 -6.79 -20.36
CA LEU A 10 10.28 -5.64 -20.75
C LEU A 10 11.09 -5.89 -22.03
N LEU A 11 11.61 -7.11 -22.19
CA LEU A 11 12.46 -7.45 -23.34
C LEU A 11 11.68 -7.85 -24.59
N THR A 12 10.44 -8.33 -24.43
CA THR A 12 9.57 -8.70 -25.58
C THR A 12 8.60 -7.60 -25.98
N ALA A 13 8.36 -6.62 -25.11
CA ALA A 13 7.37 -5.55 -25.28
C ALA A 13 5.96 -6.05 -25.65
N ARG A 14 5.63 -7.30 -25.31
CA ARG A 14 4.32 -7.88 -25.63
C ARG A 14 3.21 -7.22 -24.80
N PRO A 15 1.96 -7.20 -25.30
CA PRO A 15 0.82 -6.76 -24.51
C PRO A 15 0.55 -7.73 -23.34
N ILE A 16 0.02 -7.17 -22.25
CA ILE A 16 -0.43 -7.91 -21.06
C ILE A 16 -1.95 -7.79 -20.99
N LEU A 17 -2.65 -8.93 -20.99
CA LEU A 17 -4.10 -8.97 -20.83
C LEU A 17 -4.51 -8.83 -19.36
N ALA A 18 -5.71 -8.33 -19.10
CA ALA A 18 -6.20 -8.05 -17.75
C ALA A 18 -6.10 -9.26 -16.79
N ALA A 19 -6.53 -10.44 -17.23
CA ALA A 19 -6.45 -11.67 -16.42
C ALA A 19 -5.00 -12.05 -16.05
N GLU A 20 -4.06 -11.80 -16.98
CA GLU A 20 -2.65 -12.00 -16.69
C GLU A 20 -2.13 -10.97 -15.70
N ALA A 21 -2.46 -9.69 -15.90
CA ALA A 21 -2.04 -8.59 -15.04
C ALA A 21 -2.44 -8.83 -13.58
N VAL A 22 -3.66 -9.31 -13.33
CA VAL A 22 -4.12 -9.71 -12.00
C VAL A 22 -3.29 -10.88 -11.47
N ARG A 23 -3.16 -11.96 -12.25
CA ARG A 23 -2.45 -13.19 -11.84
C ARG A 23 -0.98 -12.96 -11.48
N ILE A 24 -0.29 -12.03 -12.15
CA ILE A 24 1.13 -11.71 -11.88
C ILE A 24 1.30 -10.64 -10.79
N GLY A 25 0.22 -10.07 -10.28
CA GLY A 25 0.23 -9.00 -9.29
C GLY A 25 0.66 -7.64 -9.85
N LEU A 26 0.30 -7.36 -11.11
CA LEU A 26 0.42 -6.04 -11.74
C LEU A 26 -0.84 -5.20 -11.53
N ALA A 27 -2.00 -5.85 -11.41
CA ALA A 27 -3.27 -5.21 -11.07
C ALA A 27 -3.95 -6.00 -9.94
N LEU A 28 -4.93 -5.38 -9.29
CA LEU A 28 -5.83 -6.05 -8.35
C LEU A 28 -7.12 -6.43 -9.06
N GLU A 29 -7.71 -7.57 -8.68
CA GLU A 29 -9.03 -7.98 -9.16
C GLU A 29 -10.11 -7.14 -8.45
N PRO A 30 -11.07 -6.55 -9.19
CA PRO A 30 -12.22 -5.93 -8.56
C PRO A 30 -13.14 -6.99 -7.93
N GLU A 31 -13.87 -6.61 -6.88
CA GLU A 31 -14.91 -7.46 -6.30
C GLU A 31 -15.98 -7.81 -7.34
N PRO A 32 -16.58 -9.01 -7.27
CA PRO A 32 -17.64 -9.42 -8.18
C PRO A 32 -18.77 -8.39 -8.27
N GLY A 33 -19.16 -8.03 -9.49
CA GLY A 33 -20.24 -7.06 -9.73
C GLY A 33 -19.83 -5.59 -9.62
N THR A 34 -18.55 -5.28 -9.40
CA THR A 34 -18.02 -3.92 -9.35
C THR A 34 -17.14 -3.63 -10.56
N SER A 35 -17.25 -2.43 -11.16
CA SER A 35 -16.31 -2.03 -12.20
C SER A 35 -14.92 -1.73 -11.62
N ALA A 36 -13.87 -1.81 -12.45
CA ALA A 36 -12.51 -1.50 -12.00
C ALA A 36 -12.36 -0.06 -11.45
N VAL A 37 -13.09 0.90 -12.04
CA VAL A 37 -13.08 2.30 -11.59
C VAL A 37 -13.74 2.44 -10.23
N GLU A 38 -14.90 1.83 -10.02
CA GLU A 38 -15.59 1.84 -8.72
C GLU A 38 -14.75 1.19 -7.63
N ALA A 39 -14.10 0.05 -7.94
CA ALA A 39 -13.19 -0.62 -7.02
C ALA A 39 -12.00 0.28 -6.64
N ALA A 40 -11.38 0.94 -7.62
CA ALA A 40 -10.27 1.87 -7.39
C ALA A 40 -10.68 3.07 -6.52
N VAL A 41 -11.85 3.66 -6.78
CA VAL A 41 -12.40 4.75 -5.95
C VAL A 41 -12.71 4.26 -4.54
N GLY A 42 -13.23 3.04 -4.39
CA GLY A 42 -13.45 2.40 -3.08
C GLY A 42 -12.16 2.28 -2.27
N ILE A 43 -11.07 1.83 -2.89
CA ILE A 43 -9.74 1.76 -2.26
C ILE A 43 -9.25 3.17 -1.89
N ALA A 44 -9.37 4.15 -2.79
CA ALA A 44 -8.94 5.52 -2.52
C ALA A 44 -9.70 6.15 -1.33
N ARG A 45 -11.01 5.90 -1.22
CA ARG A 45 -11.82 6.33 -0.07
C ARG A 45 -11.32 5.73 1.24
N ARG A 46 -11.04 4.42 1.26
CA ARG A 46 -10.47 3.75 2.45
C ARG A 46 -9.11 4.33 2.84
N ILE A 47 -8.25 4.63 1.86
CA ILE A 47 -6.96 5.30 2.14
C ILE A 47 -7.20 6.69 2.74
N ALA A 48 -8.18 7.44 2.22
CA ALA A 48 -8.52 8.79 2.68
C ALA A 48 -9.20 8.83 4.06
N GLU A 49 -9.63 7.70 4.61
CA GLU A 49 -10.09 7.60 6.02
C GLU A 49 -8.92 7.73 7.01
N HIS A 50 -7.68 7.57 6.54
CA HIS A 50 -6.47 7.70 7.34
C HIS A 50 -5.89 9.12 7.29
N ASP A 51 -5.06 9.44 8.27
CA ASP A 51 -4.30 10.69 8.30
C ASP A 51 -3.36 10.82 7.10
N ALA A 52 -3.38 11.97 6.44
CA ALA A 52 -2.58 12.22 5.24
C ALA A 52 -1.07 12.12 5.54
N PHE A 53 -0.63 12.55 6.73
CA PHE A 53 0.77 12.46 7.12
C PHE A 53 1.19 10.99 7.38
N ALA A 54 0.36 10.22 8.08
CA ALA A 54 0.59 8.78 8.24
C ALA A 54 0.65 8.04 6.90
N VAL A 55 -0.32 8.27 6.00
CA VAL A 55 -0.33 7.65 4.65
C VAL A 55 0.92 7.99 3.86
N LYS A 56 1.37 9.25 3.91
CA LYS A 56 2.61 9.69 3.27
C LYS A 56 3.82 8.92 3.80
N LEU A 57 3.99 8.88 5.13
CA LEU A 57 5.14 8.23 5.74
C LEU A 57 5.14 6.71 5.49
N SER A 58 4.00 6.02 5.62
CA SER A 58 3.89 4.59 5.32
C SER A 58 4.31 4.28 3.88
N ARG A 59 3.94 5.14 2.91
CA ARG A 59 4.34 4.96 1.51
C ARG A 59 5.84 5.17 1.32
N GLU A 60 6.42 6.20 1.92
CA GLU A 60 7.86 6.49 1.82
C GLU A 60 8.70 5.35 2.42
N VAL A 61 8.31 4.82 3.58
CA VAL A 61 9.00 3.68 4.21
C VAL A 61 8.87 2.41 3.38
N LEU A 62 7.69 2.11 2.84
CA LEU A 62 7.50 0.94 1.98
C LEU A 62 8.50 0.94 0.81
N TRP A 63 8.68 2.09 0.14
CA TRP A 63 9.63 2.23 -0.96
C TRP A 63 11.08 2.14 -0.49
N ALA A 64 11.43 2.79 0.62
CA ALA A 64 12.78 2.74 1.17
C ALA A 64 13.19 1.31 1.56
N ASN A 65 12.24 0.49 2.00
CA ASN A 65 12.50 -0.84 2.53
C ASN A 65 12.57 -1.96 1.49
N LEU A 66 12.23 -1.71 0.20
CA LEU A 66 12.20 -2.78 -0.82
C LEU A 66 13.54 -3.51 -0.97
N ASP A 67 14.64 -2.77 -0.87
CA ASP A 67 16.00 -3.28 -1.04
C ASP A 67 16.90 -2.98 0.18
N ALA A 68 16.31 -2.55 1.30
CA ALA A 68 17.08 -2.20 2.49
C ALA A 68 17.53 -3.44 3.28
N PRO A 69 18.75 -3.43 3.86
CA PRO A 69 19.11 -4.34 4.92
C PRO A 69 18.12 -4.27 6.09
N PHE A 70 17.91 -5.39 6.77
CA PHE A 70 16.88 -5.51 7.80
C PHE A 70 17.04 -4.51 8.95
N ASP A 71 18.27 -4.31 9.42
CA ASP A 71 18.61 -3.33 10.46
C ASP A 71 18.25 -1.90 10.05
N VAL A 72 18.61 -1.51 8.82
CA VAL A 72 18.25 -0.20 8.26
C VAL A 72 16.73 -0.05 8.13
N ALA A 73 16.03 -1.09 7.65
CA ALA A 73 14.58 -1.07 7.52
C ALA A 73 13.86 -0.86 8.87
N ILE A 74 14.38 -1.47 9.94
CA ILE A 74 13.86 -1.31 11.30
C ILE A 74 14.05 0.12 11.81
N GLU A 75 15.22 0.73 11.60
CA GLU A 75 15.48 2.10 12.03
C GLU A 75 14.53 3.11 11.34
N VAL A 76 14.35 2.95 10.03
CA VAL A 76 13.47 3.79 9.21
C VAL A 76 12.00 3.62 9.63
N GLU A 77 11.56 2.38 9.88
CA GLU A 77 10.21 2.09 10.37
C GLU A 77 9.96 2.71 11.75
N ASN A 78 10.90 2.54 12.70
CA ASN A 78 10.77 3.06 14.06
C ASN A 78 10.65 4.59 14.07
N ARG A 79 11.50 5.29 13.31
CA ARG A 79 11.42 6.76 13.16
C ARG A 79 10.04 7.18 12.65
N THR A 80 9.53 6.48 11.64
CA THR A 80 8.24 6.79 11.02
C THR A 80 7.08 6.58 11.97
N GLN A 81 7.06 5.48 12.72
CA GLN A 81 6.01 5.21 13.71
C GLN A 81 5.97 6.28 14.81
N ILE A 82 7.14 6.72 15.30
CA ILE A 82 7.22 7.81 16.29
C ILE A 82 6.65 9.10 15.71
N LEU A 83 7.05 9.48 14.48
CA LEU A 83 6.55 10.70 13.84
C LEU A 83 5.03 10.63 13.58
N ALA A 84 4.53 9.50 13.12
CA ALA A 84 3.09 9.29 12.90
C ALA A 84 2.29 9.29 14.21
N ALA A 85 2.84 8.74 15.30
CA ALA A 85 2.21 8.71 16.61
C ALA A 85 2.18 10.08 17.31
N LEU A 86 3.09 10.99 16.93
CA LEU A 86 3.18 12.36 17.46
C LEU A 86 2.51 13.40 16.56
N SER A 87 2.00 13.02 15.38
CA SER A 87 1.20 13.93 14.54
C SER A 87 -0.14 14.25 15.23
N GLU A 88 -0.92 15.20 14.71
CA GLU A 88 -2.19 15.62 15.34
C GLU A 88 -3.34 14.61 15.16
N ALA A 89 -3.20 13.65 14.24
CA ALA A 89 -4.25 12.71 13.87
C ALA A 89 -4.42 11.40 14.71
N PRO A 90 -3.43 10.88 15.45
CA PRO A 90 -3.54 9.61 16.17
C PRO A 90 -4.52 9.69 17.34
N GLY A 91 -4.91 10.88 17.82
CA GLY A 91 -5.93 11.02 18.86
C GLY A 91 -7.27 10.36 18.50
N ARG A 92 -7.78 10.62 17.28
CA ARG A 92 -9.07 10.07 16.82
C ARG A 92 -8.99 8.58 16.50
N ALA A 93 -7.94 8.14 15.80
CA ALA A 93 -7.76 6.73 15.46
C ALA A 93 -7.52 5.87 16.71
N ARG A 94 -6.70 6.34 17.66
CA ARG A 94 -6.45 5.65 18.93
C ARG A 94 -7.70 5.58 19.79
N GLN A 95 -8.46 6.66 19.88
CA GLN A 95 -9.72 6.66 20.64
C GLN A 95 -10.75 5.70 20.02
N ALA A 96 -10.88 5.69 18.70
CA ALA A 96 -11.75 4.75 17.98
C ALA A 96 -11.31 3.29 18.13
N PHE A 97 -10.00 3.02 18.21
CA PHE A 97 -9.48 1.69 18.50
C PHE A 97 -9.77 1.25 19.93
N LEU A 98 -9.49 2.11 20.92
CA LEU A 98 -9.70 1.83 22.34
C LEU A 98 -11.18 1.71 22.73
N SER A 99 -12.09 2.33 21.96
CA SER A 99 -13.53 2.28 22.20
C SER A 99 -14.25 1.10 21.53
N ARG A 100 -13.56 0.30 20.70
CA ARG A 100 -14.12 -0.94 20.16
C ARG A 100 -14.24 -1.96 21.30
N LYS A 101 -15.47 -2.42 21.58
CA LYS A 101 -15.68 -3.65 22.36
C LYS A 101 -15.35 -4.84 21.47
N GLN A 102 -14.68 -5.84 22.04
CA GLN A 102 -14.34 -7.09 21.36
C GLN A 102 -15.57 -7.75 20.72
#